data_AF-A0A956YZM5-F1
#
_entry.id   AF-A0A956YZM5-F1
#
_cell.length_a   1.000
_cell.length_b   1.000
_cell.length_c   1.000
_cell.angle_alpha   90.00
_cell.angle_beta   90.00
_cell.angle_gamma   90.00
#
_symmetry.space_group_name_H-M   'P 1'
#
loop_
_entity.id
_entity.type
_entity.pdbx_description
1 polymer ?
#
loop_
_entity_poly.entity_id
_entity_poly.type
_entity_poly.pdbx_seq_one_letter_code
_entity_poly.pdbx_strand_id
1 'polypeptide(L)'
;MMPDREPHPNICDYEGSDYRVRFWDGKGRDYEDRVERVALRRLLPTQGRRLLEVGAGFGRLTQEYHAYEQVVLLDYSLSQLQYAQE
;
A
#
# COMPACT_ATOMS: atom_id res chain seq x y z
N MET A 1 -5.72 -33.37 26.14
CA MET A 1 -6.80 -32.62 25.45
C MET A 1 -6.22 -31.26 25.13
N MET A 2 -5.89 -31.01 23.86
CA MET A 2 -5.44 -29.67 23.44
C MET A 2 -6.66 -28.74 23.50
N PRO A 3 -6.54 -27.51 24.02
CA PRO A 3 -7.66 -26.58 24.02
C PRO A 3 -8.09 -26.33 22.57
N ASP A 4 -9.40 -26.28 22.33
CA ASP A 4 -9.96 -25.85 21.05
C ASP A 4 -9.41 -24.46 20.74
N ARG A 5 -8.70 -24.35 19.62
CA ARG A 5 -8.13 -23.09 19.14
C ARG A 5 -9.30 -22.22 18.72
N GLU A 6 -9.49 -21.06 19.35
CA GLU A 6 -10.52 -20.10 18.91
C GLU A 6 -10.35 -19.85 17.40
N PRO A 7 -11.45 -19.83 16.62
CA PRO A 7 -11.35 -19.57 15.18
C PRO A 7 -10.74 -18.19 14.98
N HIS A 8 -9.53 -18.17 14.42
CA HIS A 8 -8.89 -16.92 14.03
C HIS A 8 -9.76 -16.21 12.98
N PRO A 9 -9.88 -14.87 13.04
CA PRO A 9 -10.64 -14.14 12.03
C PRO A 9 -10.05 -14.42 10.65
N ASN A 10 -10.91 -14.52 9.63
CA ASN A 10 -10.44 -14.63 8.24
C ASN A 10 -9.64 -13.38 7.90
N ILE A 11 -8.35 -13.55 7.65
CA ILE A 11 -7.44 -12.47 7.25
C ILE A 11 -7.43 -12.40 5.73
N CYS A 12 -7.62 -11.21 5.16
CA CYS A 12 -7.36 -10.99 3.74
C CYS A 12 -5.86 -11.13 3.49
N ASP A 13 -5.45 -12.25 2.90
CA ASP A 13 -4.06 -12.51 2.57
C ASP A 13 -3.73 -11.96 1.17
N TYR A 14 -2.86 -10.97 1.13
CA TYR A 14 -2.37 -10.35 -0.10
C TYR A 14 -1.03 -10.94 -0.56
N GLU A 15 -0.44 -11.87 0.20
CA GLU A 15 0.82 -12.49 -0.16
C GLU A 15 0.70 -13.39 -1.38
N GLY A 16 1.62 -13.23 -2.33
CA GLY A 16 1.60 -13.92 -3.62
C GLY A 16 0.40 -13.55 -4.51
N SER A 17 -0.37 -12.53 -4.14
CA SER A 17 -1.56 -12.13 -4.88
C SER A 17 -1.21 -11.32 -6.13
N ASP A 18 -2.01 -11.48 -7.17
CA ASP A 18 -1.97 -10.65 -8.38
C ASP A 18 -2.81 -9.37 -8.24
N TYR A 19 -2.92 -8.84 -7.01
CA TYR A 19 -3.77 -7.71 -6.65
C TYR A 19 -3.55 -6.49 -7.56
N ARG A 20 -2.29 -6.13 -7.82
CA ARG A 20 -1.94 -5.05 -8.77
C ARG A 20 -2.62 -5.24 -10.13
N VAL A 21 -2.52 -6.42 -10.72
CA VAL A 21 -3.04 -6.70 -12.07
C VAL A 21 -4.55 -6.90 -12.07
N ARG A 22 -5.10 -7.59 -11.06
CA ARG A 22 -6.54 -7.87 -11.00
C ARG A 22 -7.38 -6.67 -10.64
N PHE A 23 -6.84 -5.77 -9.82
CA PHE A 23 -7.62 -4.67 -9.26
C PHE A 23 -7.25 -3.31 -9.84
N TRP A 24 -5.97 -3.06 -10.17
CA TRP A 24 -5.51 -1.75 -10.64
C TRP A 24 -5.19 -1.73 -12.14
N ASP A 25 -4.18 -2.47 -12.58
CA ASP A 25 -3.62 -2.32 -13.93
C ASP A 25 -4.63 -2.71 -15.02
N GLY A 26 -4.92 -1.76 -15.91
CA GLY A 26 -5.86 -1.95 -17.02
C GLY A 26 -7.31 -2.16 -16.60
N LYS A 27 -7.68 -1.82 -15.35
CA LYS A 27 -9.05 -1.98 -14.81
C LYS A 27 -9.91 -0.71 -14.85
N GLY A 28 -9.42 0.35 -15.51
CA GLY A 28 -10.18 1.60 -15.66
C GLY A 28 -10.32 2.40 -14.37
N ARG A 29 -9.36 2.26 -13.44
CA ARG A 29 -9.34 2.89 -12.10
C ARG A 29 -8.61 4.24 -12.10
N ASP A 30 -8.50 4.87 -13.25
CA ASP A 30 -7.79 6.14 -13.44
C ASP A 30 -8.40 7.27 -12.63
N TYR A 31 -9.73 7.24 -12.45
CA TYR A 31 -10.40 8.21 -11.60
C TYR A 31 -9.92 8.06 -10.16
N GLU A 32 -10.03 6.86 -9.59
CA GLU A 32 -9.63 6.56 -8.22
C GLU A 32 -8.16 6.87 -7.97
N ASP A 33 -7.26 6.47 -8.87
CA ASP A 33 -5.83 6.80 -8.74
C ASP A 33 -5.60 8.32 -8.71
N ARG A 34 -6.27 9.09 -9.58
CA ARG A 34 -6.11 10.55 -9.62
C ARG A 34 -6.68 11.25 -8.40
N VAL A 35 -7.87 10.89 -7.93
CA VAL A 35 -8.44 11.53 -6.73
C VAL A 35 -7.62 11.24 -5.48
N GLU A 36 -7.08 10.03 -5.34
CA GLU A 36 -6.18 9.70 -4.22
C GLU A 36 -4.92 10.54 -4.24
N ARG A 37 -4.28 10.71 -5.41
CA ARG A 37 -3.10 11.59 -5.55
C ARG A 37 -3.41 13.05 -5.21
N VAL A 38 -4.54 13.56 -5.70
CA VAL A 38 -4.98 14.93 -5.38
C VAL A 38 -5.23 15.09 -3.87
N ALA A 39 -5.88 14.10 -3.25
CA ALA A 39 -6.12 14.11 -1.81
C ALA A 39 -4.81 14.10 -1.01
N LEU A 40 -3.85 13.23 -1.36
CA LEU A 40 -2.54 13.18 -0.70
C LEU A 40 -1.80 14.52 -0.79
N ARG A 41 -1.72 15.11 -1.99
CA ARG A 41 -1.06 16.42 -2.21
C ARG A 41 -1.70 17.54 -1.40
N ARG A 42 -3.00 17.44 -1.10
CA ARG A 42 -3.74 18.49 -0.39
C ARG A 42 -3.73 18.33 1.12
N LEU A 43 -3.70 17.09 1.60
CA LEU A 43 -3.79 16.72 3.02
C LEU A 43 -2.42 16.62 3.68
N LEU A 44 -1.38 16.20 2.95
CA LEU A 44 -0.05 16.06 3.51
C LEU A 44 0.69 17.40 3.53
N PRO A 45 1.62 17.59 4.49
CA PRO A 45 2.62 18.64 4.42
C PRO A 45 3.36 18.62 3.09
N THR A 46 3.73 19.81 2.60
CA THR A 46 4.47 19.97 1.35
C THR A 46 5.88 19.37 1.39
N GLN A 47 6.45 19.17 2.58
CA GLN A 47 7.74 18.52 2.81
C GLN A 47 7.81 18.00 4.26
N GLY A 48 8.74 17.08 4.53
CA GLY A 48 8.96 16.58 5.88
C GLY A 48 10.22 15.74 6.03
N ARG A 49 10.60 15.42 7.27
CA ARG A 49 11.80 14.60 7.51
C ARG A 49 11.53 13.11 7.29
N ARG A 50 10.41 12.59 7.78
CA ARG A 50 10.07 11.16 7.73
C ARG A 50 8.59 10.96 7.48
N LEU A 51 8.27 10.02 6.59
CA LEU A 51 6.93 9.51 6.35
C LEU A 51 6.93 7.98 6.49
N LEU A 52 5.88 7.45 7.12
CA LEU A 52 5.60 6.01 7.18
C LEU A 52 4.28 5.76 6.45
N GLU A 53 4.31 4.96 5.39
CA GLU A 53 3.12 4.45 4.72
C GLU A 53 2.81 3.06 5.25
N VAL A 54 1.62 2.88 5.82
CA VAL A 54 1.15 1.60 6.37
C VAL A 54 0.15 0.99 5.38
N GLY A 55 0.42 -0.22 4.93
CA GLY A 55 -0.34 -0.86 3.85
C GLY A 55 0.06 -0.32 2.47
N ALA A 56 1.37 -0.14 2.24
CA ALA A 56 1.89 0.46 1.01
C ALA A 56 1.64 -0.38 -0.26
N GLY A 57 1.30 -1.66 -0.11
CA GLY A 57 1.11 -2.60 -1.20
C GLY A 57 2.29 -2.58 -2.17
N PHE A 58 1.98 -2.55 -3.47
CA PHE A 58 2.96 -2.45 -4.55
C PHE A 58 3.50 -1.02 -4.79
N GLY A 59 3.33 -0.09 -3.84
CA GLY A 59 3.98 1.23 -3.88
C GLY A 59 3.39 2.22 -4.88
N ARG A 60 2.13 2.06 -5.29
CA ARG A 60 1.48 2.91 -6.32
C ARG A 60 1.55 4.41 -6.02
N LEU A 61 1.48 4.79 -4.74
CA LEU A 61 1.41 6.19 -4.30
C LEU A 61 2.75 6.74 -3.80
N THR A 62 3.81 5.92 -3.72
CA THR A 62 5.11 6.30 -3.15
C THR A 62 5.70 7.58 -3.74
N GLN A 63 5.49 7.81 -5.05
CA GLN A 63 5.98 8.99 -5.76
C GLN A 63 5.37 10.31 -5.24
N GLU A 64 4.21 10.27 -4.60
CA GLU A 64 3.59 11.45 -3.98
C GLU A 64 4.36 11.94 -2.74
N TYR A 65 5.28 11.14 -2.21
CA TYR A 65 6.03 11.44 -0.98
C TYR A 65 7.48 11.91 -1.23
N HIS A 66 7.81 12.29 -2.47
CA HIS A 66 9.17 12.70 -2.87
C HIS A 66 9.73 13.91 -2.08
N ALA A 67 8.87 14.73 -1.47
CA ALA A 67 9.28 15.87 -0.67
C ALA A 67 9.67 15.52 0.78
N TYR A 68 9.67 14.23 1.13
CA TYR A 68 10.15 13.74 2.42
C TYR A 68 11.59 13.24 2.32
N GLU A 69 12.44 13.57 3.30
CA GLU A 69 13.85 13.12 3.30
C GLU A 69 13.97 11.59 3.40
N GLN A 70 13.03 10.94 4.08
CA GLN A 70 12.96 9.48 4.20
C GLN A 70 11.50 9.02 4.16
N VAL A 71 11.22 8.08 3.27
CA VAL A 71 9.94 7.37 3.17
C VAL A 71 10.16 5.93 3.57
N VAL A 72 9.37 5.44 4.53
CA VAL A 72 9.37 4.04 4.97
C VAL A 72 8.06 3.41 4.53
N LEU A 73 8.15 2.36 3.72
CA LEU A 73 7.00 1.56 3.32
C LEU A 73 6.86 0.37 4.26
N LEU A 74 5.66 0.16 4.79
CA LEU A 74 5.32 -0.99 5.60
C LEU A 74 4.12 -1.69 4.96
N ASP A 75 4.28 -2.97 4.68
CA ASP A 75 3.18 -3.84 4.27
C ASP A 75 3.37 -5.24 4.88
N TYR A 76 2.27 -5.96 5.05
CA TYR A 76 2.30 -7.36 5.48
C TYR A 76 2.81 -8.25 4.34
N SER A 77 2.45 -7.95 3.09
CA SER A 77 2.84 -8.77 1.96
C SER A 77 4.25 -8.43 1.48
N LEU A 78 5.14 -9.40 1.61
CA LEU A 78 6.48 -9.35 1.03
C LEU A 78 6.42 -9.25 -0.49
N SER A 79 5.56 -10.03 -1.15
CA SER A 79 5.41 -9.98 -2.61
C SER A 79 5.00 -8.58 -3.11
N GLN A 80 4.14 -7.88 -2.37
CA GLN A 80 3.75 -6.51 -2.71
C GLN A 80 4.92 -5.54 -2.50
N LEU A 81 5.65 -5.64 -1.38
CA LEU A 81 6.85 -4.81 -1.15
C LEU A 81 7.94 -5.02 -2.20
N GLN A 82 8.09 -6.25 -2.71
CA GLN A 82 9.01 -6.53 -3.83
C GLN A 82 8.60 -5.76 -5.09
N TYR A 83 7.31 -5.76 -5.44
CA TYR A 83 6.83 -4.90 -6.54
C TYR A 83 7.02 -3.41 -6.28
N ALA A 84 6.91 -2.96 -5.03
CA ALA A 84 7.14 -1.56 -4.67
C ALA A 84 8.61 -1.13 -4.80
N GLN A 85 9.55 -2.09 -4.76
CA GLN A 85 10.98 -1.86 -4.88
C GLN A 85 11.44 -1.74 -6.35
N GLU A 86 10.68 -2.31 -7.29
CA GLU A 86 10.94 -2.29 -8.74
C GLU A 86 10.57 -0.95 -9.40
#